data_AF-A0A838U3L4-F1
#
_entry.id   AF-A0A838U3L4-F1
#
_cell.length_a   1.000
_cell.length_b   1.000
_cell.length_c   1.000
_cell.angle_alpha   90.00
_cell.angle_beta   90.00
_cell.angle_gamma   90.00
#
_symmetry.space_group_name_H-M   'P 1'
#
loop_
_entity.id
_entity.type
_entity.pdbx_description
1 polymer ?
#
loop_
_entity_poly.entity_id
_entity_poly.type
_entity_poly.pdbx_seq_one_letter_code
_entity_poly.pdbx_strand_id
1 'polypeptide(L)' 'MLFAIYGKIVDFRNALFDRGVFRSHNLGARTISVGNITTGGTGKTPLTAYVASILADRGEKVCILTRGYG' A
#
# COMPACT_ATOMS: atom_id res chain seq x y z
N MET A 1 23.33 8.99 -11.98
CA MET A 1 23.05 10.21 -11.17
C MET A 1 21.57 10.29 -10.77
N LEU A 2 20.61 10.20 -11.71
CA LEU A 2 19.17 10.29 -11.40
C LEU A 2 18.66 9.23 -10.41
N PHE A 3 19.08 7.96 -10.55
CA PHE A 3 18.70 6.89 -9.61
C PHE A 3 19.13 7.16 -8.17
N ALA A 4 20.34 7.69 -7.96
CA ALA A 4 20.85 8.00 -6.63
C ALA A 4 20.11 9.19 -5.99
N ILE A 5 19.75 10.20 -6.78
CA ILE A 5 18.94 11.34 -6.33
C ILE A 5 17.54 10.86 -5.96
N TYR A 6 16.91 10.04 -6.82
CA TYR A 6 15.60 9.45 -6.55
C TYR A 6 15.61 8.62 -5.26
N GLY A 7 16.60 7.74 -5.08
CA GLY A 7 16.77 6.94 -3.87
C GLY A 7 16.85 7.81 -2.61
N LYS A 8 17.73 8.82 -2.60
CA LYS A 8 17.86 9.76 -1.47
C LYS A 8 16.56 10.48 -1.13
N ILE A 9 15.78 10.89 -2.14
CA ILE A 9 14.48 11.55 -1.93
C ILE A 9 13.48 10.57 -1.30
N VAL A 10 13.42 9.32 -1.78
CA VAL A 10 12.53 8.29 -1.23
C VAL A 10 12.92 7.94 0.21
N ASP A 11 14.22 7.76 0.48
CA ASP A 11 14.74 7.46 1.82
C ASP A 11 14.44 8.60 2.80
N PHE A 12 14.68 9.84 2.38
CA PHE A 12 14.35 11.01 3.19
C PHE A 12 12.85 11.09 3.50
N ARG A 13 12.00 10.88 2.49
CA ARG A 13 10.54 10.84 2.69
C ARG A 13 10.14 9.75 3.68
N ASN A 14 10.67 8.54 3.53
CA ASN A 14 10.37 7.43 4.43
C ASN A 14 10.82 7.74 5.86
N ALA A 15 12.02 8.31 6.04
CA ALA A 15 12.50 8.74 7.36
C ALA A 15 11.61 9.80 8.02
N LEU A 16 10.97 10.69 7.25
CA LEU A 16 9.99 11.65 7.78
C LEU A 16 8.68 10.97 8.23
N PHE A 17 8.23 9.92 7.53
CA PHE A 17 7.10 9.10 7.97
C PHE A 17 7.45 8.29 9.23
N ASP A 18 8.62 7.65 9.25
CA ASP A 18 9.08 6.85 10.39
C ASP A 18 9.23 7.68 11.68
N ARG A 19 9.64 8.95 11.53
CA ARG A 19 9.73 9.93 12.63
C ARG A 19 8.39 10.58 13.00
N GLY A 20 7.29 10.22 12.32
CA GLY A 20 5.96 10.80 12.57
C GLY A 20 5.82 12.27 12.18
N VAL A 21 6.74 12.82 11.36
CA VAL A 21 6.66 14.20 10.87
C VAL A 21 5.49 14.35 9.91
N PHE A 22 5.28 13.35 9.04
CA PHE A 22 4.10 13.27 8.20
C PHE A 22 2.97 12.52 8.91
N ARG A 23 1.74 13.04 8.78
CA ARG A 23 0.56 12.43 9.38
C ARG A 23 0.14 11.18 8.60
N SER A 24 -0.05 10.09 9.32
CA SER A 24 -0.74 8.90 8.83
C SER A 24 -2.20 8.96 9.25
N HIS A 25 -3.12 8.73 8.30
CA HIS A 25 -4.55 8.73 8.57
C HIS A 25 -5.01 7.32 8.95
N ASN A 26 -5.76 7.21 10.04
CA ASN A 26 -6.43 5.97 10.45
C ASN A 26 -7.85 5.96 9.90
N LEU A 27 -8.23 4.89 9.22
CA LEU A 27 -9.56 4.74 8.60
C LEU A 27 -10.66 4.32 9.59
N GLY A 28 -10.33 4.10 10.86
CA GLY A 28 -11.26 3.59 11.87
C GLY A 28 -11.60 2.10 11.70
N ALA A 29 -10.93 1.41 10.78
CA ALA A 29 -11.13 0.01 10.47
C ALA A 29 -9.79 -0.74 10.34
N ARG A 30 -9.83 -2.08 10.49
CA ARG A 30 -8.66 -2.93 10.22
C ARG A 30 -8.26 -2.76 8.76
N THR A 31 -7.00 -2.42 8.53
CA THR A 31 -6.50 -2.07 7.19
C THR A 31 -5.37 -3.01 6.81
N ILE A 32 -5.45 -3.59 5.61
CA ILE A 32 -4.41 -4.43 5.01
C ILE A 32 -3.90 -3.69 3.77
N SER A 33 -2.59 -3.42 3.71
CA SER A 33 -1.95 -2.82 2.54
C SER A 33 -1.31 -3.90 1.67
N VAL A 34 -1.66 -3.96 0.39
CA VAL A 34 -1.06 -4.88 -0.59
C VAL A 34 -0.23 -4.08 -1.57
N GLY A 35 1.10 -4.17 -1.45
CA GLY A 35 2.07 -3.40 -2.22
C GLY A 35 3.14 -4.28 -2.86
N ASN A 36 4.04 -3.65 -3.61
CA ASN A 36 5.24 -4.29 -4.15
C ASN A 36 6.37 -3.25 -4.30
N ILE A 37 7.62 -3.70 -4.28
CA ILE A 37 8.81 -2.85 -4.39
C ILE A 37 9.13 -2.55 -5.86
N THR A 38 8.83 -3.46 -6.77
CA THR A 38 9.10 -3.29 -8.20
C THR A 38 7.89 -2.76 -8.98
N THR A 39 8.16 -2.00 -10.04
CA THR A 39 7.16 -1.51 -10.99
C THR A 39 6.76 -2.61 -11.97
N GLY A 40 5.46 -2.70 -12.28
CA GLY A 40 4.92 -3.70 -13.23
C GLY A 40 3.76 -4.51 -12.68
N GLY A 41 3.27 -5.46 -13.49
CA GLY A 41 2.17 -6.38 -13.18
C GLY A 41 2.57 -7.44 -12.17
N THR A 42 2.72 -7.06 -10.90
CA THR A 42 3.31 -7.92 -9.86
C THR A 42 2.26 -8.69 -9.06
N GLY A 43 1.14 -9.05 -9.69
CA GLY A 43 0.08 -9.85 -9.06
C GLY A 43 -0.65 -9.21 -7.87
N LYS A 44 -0.43 -7.90 -7.59
CA LYS A 44 -1.08 -7.21 -6.45
C LYS A 44 -2.60 -7.28 -6.53
N THR A 45 -3.17 -7.09 -7.72
CA THR A 45 -4.63 -7.12 -7.94
C THR A 45 -5.24 -8.49 -7.65
N PRO A 46 -4.76 -9.61 -8.25
CA PRO A 46 -5.30 -10.94 -7.91
C PRO A 46 -5.04 -11.32 -6.46
N LEU A 47 -3.89 -10.95 -5.88
CA LEU A 47 -3.62 -11.18 -4.45
C LEU A 47 -4.60 -10.42 -3.55
N THR A 48 -4.89 -9.16 -3.87
CA THR A 48 -5.84 -8.34 -3.10
C THR A 48 -7.24 -8.93 -3.16
N ALA A 49 -7.68 -9.37 -4.35
CA ALA A 49 -8.97 -10.04 -4.51
C ALA A 49 -9.05 -11.35 -3.73
N TYR A 50 -7.97 -12.14 -3.73
CA TYR A 50 -7.90 -13.39 -2.96
C TYR A 50 -7.93 -13.18 -1.45
N VAL A 51 -7.21 -12.17 -0.92
CA VAL A 51 -7.27 -11.83 0.50
C VAL A 51 -8.67 -11.34 0.87
N ALA A 52 -9.29 -10.53 0.02
CA ALA A 52 -10.64 -10.04 0.23
C ALA A 52 -11.67 -11.19 0.25
N SER A 53 -11.53 -12.20 -0.63
CA SER A 53 -12.43 -13.35 -0.65
C SER A 53 -12.31 -14.17 0.64
N ILE A 54 -11.09 -14.45 1.12
CA ILE A 54 -10.89 -15.17 2.38
C ILE A 54 -11.58 -14.48 3.56
N LEU A 55 -11.51 -13.15 3.61
CA LEU A 55 -12.15 -12.38 4.69
C LEU A 55 -13.67 -12.34 4.53
N ALA A 56 -14.17 -12.19 3.30
CA ALA A 56 -15.60 -12.25 3.02
C ALA A 56 -16.20 -13.63 3.36
N ASP A 57 -15.48 -14.72 3.06
CA ASP A 57 -15.88 -16.09 3.39
C ASP A 57 -15.96 -16.34 4.91
N ARG A 58 -15.24 -15.53 5.70
CA ARG A 58 -15.32 -15.52 7.17
C ARG A 58 -16.42 -14.61 7.71
N GLY A 59 -17.22 -13.98 6.85
CA GLY A 59 -18.32 -13.09 7.21
C GLY A 59 -17.92 -11.64 7.47
N GLU A 60 -16.67 -11.25 7.16
CA GLU A 60 -16.22 -9.86 7.33
C GLU A 60 -16.73 -8.96 6.20
N LYS A 61 -17.03 -7.69 6.54
CA LYS A 61 -17.34 -6.65 5.54
C LYS A 61 -16.03 -6.07 4.99
N VAL A 62 -15.72 -6.38 3.73
CA VAL A 62 -14.47 -5.97 3.09
C VAL A 62 -14.71 -4.87 2.06
N CYS A 63 -13.81 -3.88 2.02
CA CYS A 63 -13.75 -2.87 0.96
C CYS A 63 -12.33 -2.85 0.38
N ILE A 64 -12.22 -2.95 -0.95
CA ILE A 64 -10.94 -2.82 -1.66
C ILE A 64 -10.78 -1.38 -2.10
N LEU A 65 -9.73 -0.72 -1.62
CA LEU A 65 -9.35 0.62 -2.06
C LEU A 65 -8.29 0.52 -3.17
N THR A 66 -8.59 1.07 -4.34
CA THR A 66 -7.64 1.15 -5.46
C THR A 66 -7.30 2.61 -5.74
N ARG A 67 -6.13 2.84 -6.34
CA ARG A 67 -5.72 4.20 -6.73
C ARG A 67 -6.39 4.67 -8.03
N GLY A 68 -7.00 3.77 -8.81
CA GLY A 68 -7.71 4.11 -10.05
C GLY A 68 -6.81 4.57 -11.19
N TYR A 69 -5.60 3.99 -11.32
CA TYR A 69 -4.80 4.20 -12.54
C TYR A 69 -5.53 3.52 -13.71
N GLY A 70 -5.85 4.32 -14.74
CA GLY A 70 -6.44 3.83 -15.99
C GLY A 70 -5.50 2.93 -16.77
#